data_AF-A0A656XXH1-F1
#
_entry.id   AF-A0A656XXH1-F1
#
_cell.length_a   1.000
_cell.length_b   1.000
_cell.length_c   1.000
_cell.angle_alpha   90.00
_cell.angle_beta   90.00
_cell.angle_gamma   90.00
#
_symmetry.space_group_name_H-M   'P 1'
#
loop_
_entity.id
_entity.type
_entity.pdbx_description
1 polymer ?
#
loop_
_entity_poly.entity_id
_entity_poly.type
_entity_poly.pdbx_seq_one_letter_code
_entity_poly.pdbx_strand_id
1 'polypeptide(L)'
;MLWFTVWTVLVLATLGGAFLLGRRLWRSAVALGRELSRAAEVAAQLADRVDELRAAAGTRETGPTLFADRDLLRARLAEVRAGAAGRKVEREERRAATRLRWRAYWT
;
A
#
# COMPACT_ATOMS: atom_id res chain seq x y z
N MET A 1 -2.73 -32.14 -53.88
CA MET A 1 -3.14 -30.72 -53.76
C MET A 1 -3.84 -30.43 -52.44
N LEU A 2 -4.91 -31.15 -52.08
CA LEU A 2 -5.72 -30.90 -50.86
C LEU A 2 -4.93 -30.96 -49.54
N TRP A 3 -4.00 -31.92 -49.39
CA TRP A 3 -3.16 -32.07 -48.19
C TRP A 3 -2.28 -30.85 -47.89
N PHE A 4 -1.69 -30.25 -48.92
CA PHE A 4 -0.84 -29.05 -48.76
C PHE A 4 -1.67 -27.87 -48.26
N THR A 5 -2.89 -27.70 -48.79
CA THR A 5 -3.83 -26.68 -48.32
C THR A 5 -4.21 -26.89 -46.86
N VAL A 6 -4.55 -28.12 -46.45
CA VAL A 6 -4.88 -28.43 -45.05
C VAL A 6 -3.72 -28.09 -44.14
N TRP A 7 -2.51 -28.51 -44.49
CA TRP A 7 -1.31 -28.21 -43.68
C TRP A 7 -1.06 -26.71 -43.55
N THR A 8 -1.17 -25.96 -44.66
CA THR A 8 -0.92 -24.51 -44.66
C THR A 8 -1.95 -23.75 -43.81
N VAL A 9 -3.23 -24.13 -43.89
CA VAL A 9 -4.30 -23.55 -43.08
C VAL A 9 -4.06 -23.82 -41.59
N LEU A 10 -3.61 -25.02 -41.23
CA LEU A 10 -3.39 -25.42 -39.85
C LEU A 10 -2.22 -24.64 -39.22
N VAL A 11 -1.13 -24.46 -39.98
CA VAL A 11 0.01 -23.65 -39.56
C VAL A 11 -0.37 -22.18 -39.43
N LEU A 12 -1.09 -21.61 -40.41
CA LEU A 12 -1.52 -20.21 -40.37
C LEU A 12 -2.51 -19.94 -39.24
N ALA A 13 -3.45 -20.85 -38.98
CA ALA A 13 -4.36 -20.75 -37.86
C ALA A 13 -3.61 -20.77 -36.52
N THR A 14 -2.60 -21.64 -36.39
CA THR A 14 -1.77 -21.72 -35.18
C THR A 14 -0.93 -20.46 -34.99
N LEU A 15 -0.27 -19.97 -36.04
CA LEU A 15 0.50 -18.72 -35.99
C LEU A 15 -0.38 -17.51 -35.70
N GLY A 16 -1.56 -17.44 -36.33
CA GLY A 16 -2.54 -16.39 -36.06
C GLY A 16 -3.03 -16.40 -34.62
N GLY A 17 -3.34 -17.58 -34.08
CA GLY A 17 -3.72 -17.77 -32.68
C GLY A 17 -2.59 -17.37 -31.71
N ALA A 18 -1.37 -17.84 -31.97
CA ALA A 18 -0.19 -17.52 -31.17
C ALA A 18 0.12 -16.01 -31.18
N PHE A 19 0.00 -15.36 -32.34
CA PHE A 19 0.21 -13.92 -32.48
C PHE A 19 -0.84 -13.12 -31.69
N LEU A 20 -2.11 -13.50 -31.79
CA LEU A 20 -3.19 -12.83 -31.06
C LEU A 20 -3.04 -12.99 -29.54
N LEU A 21 -2.69 -14.20 -29.08
CA LEU A 21 -2.38 -14.47 -27.67
C LEU A 21 -1.18 -13.65 -27.22
N GLY A 22 -0.06 -13.71 -27.94
CA GLY A 22 1.17 -12.98 -27.61
C GLY A 22 0.92 -11.46 -27.49
N ARG A 23 0.17 -10.88 -28.43
CA ARG A 23 -0.19 -9.45 -28.40
C ARG A 23 -1.05 -9.10 -27.19
N ARG A 24 -2.02 -9.95 -26.82
CA ARG A 24 -2.86 -9.74 -25.65
C ARG A 24 -2.06 -9.87 -24.35
N LEU A 25 -1.23 -10.90 -24.23
CA LEU A 25 -0.35 -11.10 -23.08
C LEU A 25 0.64 -9.94 -22.91
N TRP A 26 1.22 -9.46 -24.01
CA TRP A 26 2.12 -8.31 -23.97
C TRP A 26 1.46 -7.07 -23.38
N ARG A 27 0.23 -6.75 -23.82
CA ARG A 27 -0.52 -5.61 -23.24
C ARG A 27 -0.75 -5.79 -21.75
N SER A 28 -1.13 -6.99 -21.32
CA SER A 28 -1.33 -7.28 -19.90
C SER A 28 -0.05 -7.20 -19.09
N ALA A 29 1.06 -7.74 -19.59
CA ALA A 29 2.37 -7.69 -18.94
C ALA A 29 2.88 -6.24 -18.79
N VAL A 30 2.70 -5.41 -19.82
CA VAL A 30 3.05 -3.98 -19.75
C VAL A 30 2.19 -3.24 -18.74
N ALA A 31 0.88 -3.53 -18.68
CA ALA A 31 -0.01 -2.94 -17.68
C ALA A 31 0.44 -3.32 -16.25
N LEU A 32 0.69 -4.61 -16.02
CA LEU A 32 1.23 -5.13 -14.76
C LEU A 32 2.57 -4.48 -14.39
N GLY A 33 3.48 -4.33 -15.34
CA GLY A 33 4.78 -3.70 -15.10
C GLY A 33 4.65 -2.24 -14.65
N ARG A 34 3.70 -1.48 -15.20
CA ARG A 34 3.44 -0.10 -14.77
C ARG A 34 2.82 -0.01 -13.37
N GLU A 35 1.93 -0.94 -13.04
CA GLU A 35 1.37 -1.00 -11.69
C GLU A 35 2.43 -1.41 -10.67
N LEU A 36 3.29 -2.37 -11.04
CA LEU A 36 4.41 -2.79 -10.22
C LEU A 36 5.42 -1.67 -10.01
N SER A 37 5.74 -0.87 -11.04
CA SER A 37 6.64 0.27 -10.89
C SER A 37 6.07 1.33 -9.94
N ARG A 38 4.77 1.61 -10.04
CA ARG A 38 4.08 2.52 -9.11
C ARG A 38 4.06 1.97 -7.70
N ALA A 39 3.80 0.68 -7.53
CA ALA A 39 3.83 0.04 -6.22
C ALA A 39 5.24 0.08 -5.60
N ALA A 40 6.28 -0.15 -6.40
CA ALA A 40 7.67 -0.05 -5.95
C ALA A 40 8.04 1.37 -5.54
N GLU A 41 7.59 2.39 -6.28
CA GLU A 41 7.81 3.79 -5.94
C GLU A 41 7.15 4.18 -4.60
N VAL A 42 5.90 3.75 -4.39
CA VAL A 42 5.21 3.96 -3.11
C VAL A 42 5.90 3.20 -1.96
N ALA A 43 6.37 1.98 -2.23
CA ALA A 43 7.11 1.19 -1.23
C ALA A 43 8.46 1.84 -0.86
N ALA A 44 9.17 2.42 -1.83
CA ALA A 44 10.40 3.17 -1.59
C ALA A 44 10.13 4.42 -0.74
N GLN A 45 9.12 5.22 -1.10
CA GLN A 45 8.71 6.38 -0.29
C GLN A 45 8.31 5.96 1.13
N LEU A 46 7.61 4.85 1.29
CA LEU A 46 7.26 4.32 2.60
C LEU A 46 8.50 3.94 3.41
N ALA A 47 9.47 3.27 2.79
CA ALA A 47 10.74 2.91 3.44
C ALA A 47 11.47 4.16 3.95
N ASP A 48 11.60 5.19 3.11
CA ASP A 48 12.22 6.46 3.49
C ASP A 48 11.51 7.10 4.69
N ARG A 49 10.17 7.13 4.67
CA ARG A 49 9.38 7.66 5.81
C ARG A 49 9.52 6.84 7.08
N VAL A 50 9.63 5.52 6.95
CA VAL A 50 9.86 4.64 8.10
C VAL A 50 11.23 4.90 8.70
N ASP A 51 12.25 5.08 7.87
CA ASP A 51 13.61 5.39 8.33
C ASP A 51 13.70 6.77 8.97
N GLU A 52 13.04 7.79 8.40
CA GLU A 52 12.87 9.12 9.03
C GLU A 52 12.21 9.00 10.41
N LEU A 53 11.11 8.25 10.51
CA LEU A 53 10.40 8.02 11.77
C LEU A 53 11.26 7.25 12.77
N ARG A 54 12.05 6.27 12.31
CA ARG A 54 12.93 5.48 13.16
C ARG A 54 14.07 6.34 13.72
N ALA A 55 14.65 7.21 12.88
CA ALA A 55 15.65 8.18 13.30
C ALA A 55 15.08 9.18 14.32
N ALA A 56 13.86 9.68 14.10
CA ALA A 56 13.20 10.63 15.00
C ALA A 56 12.71 9.98 16.32
N ALA A 57 12.30 8.71 16.29
CA ALA A 57 11.79 8.03 17.48
C ALA A 57 12.90 7.64 18.47
N GLY A 58 14.15 7.47 18.00
CA GLY A 58 15.26 6.95 18.77
C GLY A 58 15.03 5.51 19.27
N THR A 59 16.02 4.95 19.97
CA THR A 59 15.91 3.64 20.60
C THR A 59 15.03 3.76 21.85
N ARG A 60 13.71 3.58 21.70
CA ARG A 60 12.80 3.50 22.84
C ARG A 60 12.89 2.12 23.48
N GLU A 61 13.48 2.06 24.66
CA GLU A 61 13.55 0.85 25.45
C GLU A 61 12.15 0.48 25.99
N THR A 62 11.55 -0.57 25.43
CA THR A 62 10.25 -1.13 25.83
C THR A 62 10.38 -2.37 26.72
N GLY A 63 11.51 -2.52 27.40
CA GLY A 63 11.76 -3.63 28.33
C GLY A 63 10.94 -3.54 29.62
N PRO A 64 10.96 -4.59 30.45
CA PRO A 64 10.29 -4.59 31.75
C PRO A 64 10.85 -3.50 32.67
N THR A 65 9.99 -2.61 33.16
CA THR A 65 10.38 -1.45 33.99
C THR A 65 10.19 -1.66 35.49
N LEU A 66 10.14 -2.92 35.96
CA LEU A 66 9.82 -3.28 37.36
C LEU A 66 10.70 -2.59 38.42
N PHE A 67 11.96 -2.28 38.06
CA PHE A 67 12.92 -1.61 38.94
C PHE A 67 13.32 -0.20 38.47
N ALA A 68 12.62 0.35 37.48
CA ALA A 68 12.90 1.70 36.98
C ALA A 68 12.31 2.76 37.92
N ASP A 69 12.91 3.95 37.90
CA ASP A 69 12.44 5.10 38.67
C ASP A 69 10.99 5.47 38.29
N ARG A 70 10.11 5.50 39.30
CA ARG A 70 8.69 5.78 39.14
C ARG A 70 8.42 7.18 38.61
N ASP A 71 9.20 8.17 39.02
CA ASP A 71 8.92 9.56 38.66
C ASP A 71 9.34 9.84 37.21
N LEU A 72 10.44 9.22 36.75
CA LEU A 72 10.81 9.21 35.32
C LEU A 72 9.75 8.52 34.45
N LEU A 73 9.17 7.41 34.90
CA LEU A 73 8.10 6.72 34.18
C LEU A 73 6.82 7.58 34.09
N ARG A 74 6.48 8.30 35.17
CA ARG A 74 5.32 9.22 35.18
C ARG A 74 5.51 10.38 34.23
N ALA A 75 6.71 10.97 34.19
CA ALA A 75 7.04 12.03 33.23
C ALA A 75 6.89 11.54 31.78
N ARG A 76 7.46 10.36 31.44
CA ARG A 76 7.28 9.75 30.11
C ARG A 76 5.82 9.47 29.77
N LEU A 77 5.03 8.98 30.72
CA LEU A 77 3.61 8.73 30.50
C LEU A 77 2.83 10.03 30.22
N ALA A 78 3.17 11.12 30.91
CA ALA A 78 2.57 12.43 30.69
C ALA A 78 2.86 12.95 29.27
N GLU A 79 4.09 12.82 28.79
CA GLU A 79 4.48 13.16 27.41
C GLU A 79 3.68 12.35 26.37
N VAL A 80 3.56 11.03 26.56
CA VAL A 80 2.80 10.16 25.65
C VAL A 80 1.32 10.53 25.65
N ARG A 81 0.74 10.84 26.81
CA ARG A 81 -0.67 11.25 26.94
C ARG A 81 -0.94 12.60 26.27
N ALA A 82 -0.03 13.56 26.40
CA ALA A 82 -0.14 14.84 25.70
C ALA A 82 -0.22 14.63 24.17
N GLY A 83 0.65 13.78 23.62
CA GLY A 83 0.58 13.41 22.19
C GLY A 83 -0.68 12.62 21.81
N ALA A 84 -1.21 11.78 22.72
CA ALA A 84 -2.42 11.01 22.47
C ALA A 84 -3.70 11.85 22.46
N ALA A 85 -3.74 12.91 23.28
CA ALA A 85 -4.88 13.84 23.35
C ALA A 85 -5.11 14.54 22.00
N GLY A 86 -4.06 15.01 21.35
CA GLY A 86 -4.15 15.61 20.00
C GLY A 86 -4.73 14.64 18.96
N ARG A 87 -4.27 13.38 18.98
CA ARG A 87 -4.80 12.33 18.08
C ARG A 87 -6.26 11.97 18.38
N LYS A 88 -6.76 12.18 19.59
CA LYS A 88 -8.17 11.93 19.93
C LYS A 88 -9.06 12.98 19.26
N VAL A 89 -8.70 14.26 19.37
CA VAL A 89 -9.44 15.37 18.77
C VAL A 89 -9.52 15.21 17.26
N GLU A 90 -8.40 14.95 16.60
CA GLU A 90 -8.37 14.76 15.14
C GLU A 90 -9.27 13.59 14.67
N ARG A 91 -9.35 12.51 15.46
CA ARG A 91 -10.25 11.40 15.18
C ARG A 91 -11.71 11.77 15.36
N GLU A 92 -12.03 12.60 16.34
CA GLU A 92 -13.39 13.10 16.55
C GLU A 92 -13.82 14.03 15.41
N GLU A 93 -12.94 14.90 14.95
CA GLU A 93 -13.17 15.78 13.79
C GLU A 93 -13.43 14.98 12.52
N ARG A 94 -12.58 13.99 12.20
CA ARG A 94 -12.79 13.11 11.04
C ARG A 94 -14.11 12.35 11.12
N ARG A 95 -14.49 11.87 12.31
CA ARG A 95 -15.78 11.19 12.53
C ARG A 95 -16.95 12.15 12.32
N ALA A 96 -16.85 13.39 12.80
CA ALA A 96 -17.88 14.41 12.58
C ALA A 96 -18.02 14.77 11.10
N ALA A 97 -16.92 15.01 10.40
CA ALA A 97 -16.90 15.29 8.97
C ALA A 97 -17.51 14.12 8.16
N THR A 98 -17.20 12.89 8.54
CA THR A 98 -17.79 11.69 7.92
C THR A 98 -19.31 11.67 8.14
N ARG A 99 -19.80 11.86 9.37
CA ARG A 99 -21.25 11.90 9.64
C ARG A 99 -21.97 13.00 8.85
N LEU A 100 -21.38 14.18 8.75
CA LEU A 100 -21.93 15.29 7.97
C LEU A 100 -22.02 14.95 6.48
N ARG A 101 -20.95 14.35 5.92
CA ARG A 101 -20.94 13.92 4.51
C ARG A 101 -22.02 12.87 4.25
N TRP A 102 -22.19 11.89 5.14
CA TRP A 102 -23.22 10.86 4.99
C TRP A 102 -24.64 11.43 5.07
N ARG A 103 -24.89 12.42 5.93
CA ARG A 103 -26.19 13.11 5.96
C ARG A 103 -26.58 13.71 4.62
N ALA A 104 -25.64 14.23 3.84
CA ALA A 104 -25.93 14.80 2.52
C ALA A 104 -26.45 13.78 1.49
N TYR A 105 -26.25 12.48 1.71
CA TYR A 105 -26.69 11.41 0.79
C TYR A 105 -27.89 10.61 1.30
N TRP A 106 -28.22 10.72 2.59
CA TRP A 106 -29.24 9.92 3.26
C TRP A 106 -30.44 10.75 3.76
N THR A 107 -30.57 12.00 3.32
CA THR A 107 -31.76 12.85 3.54
C THR A 107 -32.48 13.04 2.22
#